data_AF-A0A8T3N906-F1
#
_entry.id   AF-A0A8T3N906-F1
#
_cell.length_a   1.000
_cell.length_b   1.000
_cell.length_c   1.000
_cell.angle_alpha   90.00
_cell.angle_beta   90.00
_cell.angle_gamma   90.00
#
_symmetry.space_group_name_H-M   'P 1'
#
loop_
_entity.id
_entity.type
_entity.pdbx_description
1 polymer ?
#
loop_
_entity_poly.entity_id
_entity_poly.type
_entity_poly.pdbx_seq_one_letter_code
_entity_poly.pdbx_strand_id
1 'polypeptide(L)'
;MQRVVAIDGLWWADADRTEAASAPDPESWQAKMAAYYTDAINQHLPLMTATTLDPVVDVFRSAGLLDVEVSPLEEVDRIEREHIPGRKWQAPRYAVTATCPT
;
A
#
# COMPACT_ATOMS: atom_id res chain seq x y z
N MET A 1 -5.05 20.85 15.49
CA MET A 1 -4.41 20.36 14.25
C MET A 1 -4.88 18.94 14.00
N GLN A 2 -5.41 18.65 12.82
CA GLN A 2 -5.81 17.29 12.44
C GLN A 2 -4.59 16.54 11.92
N ARG A 3 -4.45 15.26 12.29
CA ARG A 3 -3.37 14.38 11.84
C ARG A 3 -3.92 13.37 10.85
N VAL A 4 -3.22 13.22 9.73
CA VAL A 4 -3.48 12.18 8.73
C VAL A 4 -2.52 11.03 8.99
N VAL A 5 -3.03 9.81 8.90
CA VAL A 5 -2.22 8.59 8.93
C VAL A 5 -2.63 7.75 7.72
N ALA A 6 -1.68 7.49 6.82
CA ALA A 6 -1.82 6.43 5.83
C ALA A 6 -0.95 5.27 6.24
N ILE A 7 -1.58 4.10 6.35
CA ILE A 7 -0.88 2.84 6.50
C ILE A 7 -0.82 2.23 5.10
N ASP A 8 0.32 1.61 4.79
CA ASP A 8 0.44 0.67 3.67
C ASP A 8 0.75 1.26 2.27
N GLY A 9 1.60 2.30 2.22
CA GLY A 9 2.00 2.94 0.96
C GLY A 9 2.75 2.04 -0.05
N LEU A 10 3.21 0.86 0.36
CA LEU A 10 3.98 -0.08 -0.49
C LEU A 10 3.37 -1.48 -0.59
N TRP A 11 2.19 -1.69 -0.02
CA TRP A 11 1.56 -3.00 0.07
C TRP A 11 1.39 -3.72 -1.27
N TRP A 12 1.20 -2.92 -2.31
CA TRP A 12 0.96 -3.38 -3.67
C TRP A 12 2.23 -3.65 -4.47
N ALA A 13 3.38 -3.08 -4.05
CA ALA A 13 4.67 -3.26 -4.71
C ALA A 13 5.17 -4.71 -4.58
N ASP A 14 4.96 -5.28 -3.39
CA ASP A 14 5.49 -6.59 -3.00
C ASP A 14 4.41 -7.69 -3.04
N ALA A 15 3.21 -7.38 -3.53
CA ALA A 15 2.14 -8.36 -3.67
C ALA A 15 2.50 -9.39 -4.75
N ASP A 16 2.45 -10.68 -4.40
CA ASP A 16 2.60 -11.76 -5.37
C ASP A 16 1.44 -11.74 -6.36
N ARG A 17 1.71 -11.25 -7.56
CA ARG A 17 0.73 -11.18 -8.64
C ARG A 17 0.49 -12.53 -9.31
N THR A 18 1.30 -13.54 -9.01
CA THR A 18 1.15 -14.88 -9.60
C THR A 18 0.13 -15.76 -8.87
N GLU A 19 -0.10 -15.55 -7.56
CA GLU A 19 -1.21 -16.20 -6.84
C GLU A 19 -2.58 -15.63 -7.23
N ALA A 20 -2.65 -14.34 -7.59
CA ALA A 20 -3.86 -13.70 -8.10
C ALA A 20 -4.38 -14.29 -9.42
N ALA A 21 -3.56 -15.10 -10.12
CA ALA A 21 -3.93 -15.74 -11.37
C ALA A 21 -4.76 -17.04 -11.20
N SER A 22 -4.97 -17.52 -9.96
CA SER A 22 -5.71 -18.77 -9.72
C SER A 22 -7.19 -18.52 -9.40
N ALA A 23 -8.01 -18.38 -10.46
CA ALA A 23 -9.36 -18.96 -10.64
C ALA A 23 -10.34 -18.02 -11.40
N PRO A 24 -11.24 -18.58 -12.25
CA PRO A 24 -12.08 -17.86 -13.20
C PRO A 24 -13.44 -17.43 -12.63
N ASP A 25 -13.57 -17.28 -11.31
CA ASP A 25 -14.82 -16.80 -10.70
C ASP A 25 -14.97 -15.29 -10.93
N PRO A 26 -15.91 -14.86 -11.79
CA PRO A 26 -16.12 -13.44 -12.08
C PRO A 26 -16.63 -12.64 -10.87
N GLU A 27 -17.14 -13.32 -9.83
CA GLU A 27 -17.57 -12.67 -8.59
C GLU A 27 -16.45 -12.52 -7.56
N SER A 28 -15.30 -13.17 -7.78
CA SER A 28 -14.14 -13.07 -6.89
C SER A 28 -13.67 -11.62 -6.75
N TRP A 29 -13.11 -11.30 -5.59
CA TRP A 29 -12.52 -9.99 -5.35
C TRP A 29 -11.40 -9.70 -6.37
N GLN A 30 -10.62 -10.70 -6.74
CA GLN A 30 -9.56 -10.63 -7.74
C GLN A 30 -10.10 -10.28 -9.13
N ALA A 31 -11.18 -10.92 -9.58
CA ALA A 31 -11.79 -10.62 -10.88
C ALA A 31 -12.37 -9.19 -10.92
N LYS A 32 -13.01 -8.74 -9.85
CA LYS A 32 -13.54 -7.37 -9.73
C LYS A 32 -12.42 -6.33 -9.70
N MET A 33 -11.32 -6.62 -8.98
CA MET A 33 -10.11 -5.80 -8.96
C MET A 33 -9.50 -5.67 -10.37
N ALA A 34 -9.29 -6.78 -11.06
CA ALA A 34 -8.70 -6.79 -12.40
C ALA A 34 -9.57 -6.05 -13.44
N ALA A 35 -10.91 -6.15 -13.32
CA ALA A 35 -11.84 -5.44 -14.20
C ALA A 35 -11.81 -3.92 -14.00
N TYR A 36 -11.57 -3.45 -12.77
CA TYR A 36 -11.60 -2.02 -12.42
C TYR A 36 -10.23 -1.35 -12.57
N TYR A 37 -9.16 -1.98 -12.09
CA TYR A 37 -7.79 -1.46 -12.09
C TYR A 37 -7.04 -1.86 -13.35
N THR A 38 -7.59 -1.44 -14.50
CA THR A 38 -6.94 -1.59 -15.81
C THR A 38 -5.62 -0.81 -15.89
N ASP A 39 -4.76 -1.12 -16.86
CA ASP A 39 -3.50 -0.38 -17.07
C ASP A 39 -3.72 1.13 -17.23
N ALA A 40 -4.80 1.54 -17.90
CA ALA A 40 -5.17 2.95 -18.05
C ALA A 40 -5.49 3.62 -16.70
N ILE A 41 -6.19 2.91 -15.80
CA ILE A 41 -6.47 3.42 -14.45
C ILE A 41 -5.19 3.44 -13.61
N ASN A 42 -4.37 2.39 -13.68
CA ASN A 42 -3.13 2.29 -12.91
C ASN A 42 -2.14 3.42 -13.22
N GLN A 43 -2.09 3.90 -14.48
CA GLN A 43 -1.28 5.07 -14.86
C GLN A 43 -1.67 6.36 -14.13
N HIS A 44 -2.91 6.46 -13.65
CA HIS A 44 -3.40 7.60 -12.87
C HIS A 44 -3.32 7.39 -11.36
N LEU A 45 -2.83 6.24 -10.89
CA LEU A 45 -2.70 5.89 -9.48
C LEU A 45 -1.21 5.75 -9.12
N PRO A 46 -0.48 6.87 -8.97
CA PRO A 46 0.98 6.84 -8.78
C PRO A 46 1.41 6.02 -7.55
N LEU A 47 0.56 5.96 -6.52
CA LEU A 47 0.81 5.14 -5.32
C LEU A 47 0.63 3.63 -5.57
N MET A 48 -0.18 3.22 -6.54
CA MET A 48 -0.31 1.81 -6.94
C MET A 48 0.94 1.31 -7.68
N THR A 49 1.76 2.20 -8.20
CA THR A 49 3.00 1.83 -8.91
C THR A 49 4.26 2.13 -8.09
N ALA A 50 4.11 2.71 -6.89
CA ALA A 50 5.25 3.06 -6.06
C ALA A 50 5.95 1.80 -5.55
N THR A 51 7.28 1.75 -5.73
CA THR A 51 8.15 0.67 -5.21
C THR A 51 9.05 1.13 -4.07
N THR A 52 9.01 2.42 -3.75
CA THR A 52 9.74 3.05 -2.63
C THR A 52 8.82 4.02 -1.90
N LEU A 53 9.20 4.45 -0.70
CA LEU A 53 8.37 5.37 0.11
C LEU A 53 8.43 6.82 -0.39
N ASP A 54 9.43 7.19 -1.20
CA ASP A 54 9.61 8.59 -1.64
C ASP A 54 8.39 9.12 -2.42
N PRO A 55 7.83 8.41 -3.42
CA PRO A 55 6.60 8.83 -4.08
C PRO A 55 5.40 9.00 -3.13
N VAL A 56 5.32 8.18 -2.08
CA VAL A 56 4.26 8.26 -1.08
C VAL A 56 4.40 9.56 -0.27
N VAL A 57 5.60 9.85 0.20
CA VAL A 57 5.91 11.07 0.95
C VAL A 57 5.70 12.33 0.10
N ASP A 58 6.08 12.28 -1.18
CA ASP A 58 5.92 13.42 -2.10
C ASP A 58 4.45 13.74 -2.40
N VAL A 59 3.56 12.74 -2.44
CA VAL A 59 2.11 12.97 -2.53
C VAL A 59 1.60 13.74 -1.30
N PHE A 60 2.06 13.39 -0.11
CA PHE A 60 1.66 14.11 1.12
C PHE A 60 2.13 15.56 1.10
N ARG A 61 3.39 15.79 0.72
CA ARG A 61 3.96 17.14 0.61
C ARG A 61 3.26 17.98 -0.46
N SER A 62 3.00 17.41 -1.64
CA SER A 62 2.31 18.11 -2.73
C SER A 62 0.85 18.42 -2.42
N ALA A 63 0.21 17.63 -1.54
CA ALA A 63 -1.10 17.93 -0.98
C ALA A 63 -1.09 19.04 0.08
N GLY A 64 0.07 19.62 0.40
CA GLY A 64 0.21 20.69 1.39
C GLY A 64 0.25 20.20 2.84
N LEU A 65 0.38 18.89 3.07
CA LEU A 65 0.51 18.36 4.42
C LEU A 65 1.90 18.65 5.00
N LEU A 66 1.93 18.92 6.30
CA LEU A 66 3.13 19.30 7.05
C LEU A 66 3.64 18.12 7.89
N ASP A 67 4.88 18.21 8.39
CA ASP A 67 5.47 17.25 9.32
C ASP A 67 5.33 15.78 8.86
N VAL A 68 5.64 15.52 7.58
CA VAL A 68 5.51 14.17 7.00
C VAL A 68 6.58 13.25 7.59
N GLU A 69 6.14 12.25 8.33
CA GLU A 69 6.98 11.25 8.99
C GLU A 69 6.64 9.86 8.47
N VAL A 70 7.67 9.03 8.32
CA VAL A 70 7.54 7.62 7.95
C VAL A 70 8.04 6.76 9.09
N SER A 71 7.24 5.80 9.52
CA SER A 71 7.59 4.89 10.61
C SER A 71 7.34 3.44 10.21
N PRO A 72 8.30 2.53 10.43
CA PRO A 72 8.06 1.11 10.22
C PRO A 72 7.06 0.56 11.24
N LEU A 73 6.26 -0.43 10.84
CA LEU A 73 5.29 -1.12 11.68
C LEU A 73 5.80 -2.52 12.03
N GLU A 74 6.95 -2.57 12.72
CA GLU A 74 7.67 -3.82 13.05
C GLU A 74 6.81 -4.83 13.83
N GLU A 75 5.85 -4.34 14.61
CA GLU A 75 4.94 -5.20 15.36
C GLU A 75 3.93 -5.92 14.46
N VAL A 76 3.50 -5.29 13.36
CA VAL A 76 2.66 -5.95 12.35
C VAL A 76 3.46 -7.08 11.69
N ASP A 77 4.70 -6.78 11.29
CA ASP A 77 5.59 -7.78 10.68
C ASP A 77 5.85 -8.96 11.64
N ARG A 78 6.01 -8.68 12.94
CA ARG A 78 6.15 -9.71 13.97
C ARG A 78 4.89 -10.58 14.07
N ILE A 79 3.72 -9.98 14.18
CA ILE A 79 2.44 -10.70 14.29
C ILE A 79 2.19 -11.56 13.05
N GLU A 80 2.43 -11.03 11.84
CA GLU A 80 2.27 -11.78 10.59
C GLU A 80 3.20 -13.01 10.54
N ARG A 81 4.46 -12.87 10.99
CA ARG A 81 5.40 -14.01 11.08
C ARG A 81 4.95 -15.08 12.05
N GLU A 82 4.39 -14.68 13.19
CA GLU A 82 3.91 -15.60 14.23
C GLU A 82 2.67 -16.38 13.79
N HIS A 83 1.75 -15.73 13.07
CA HIS A 83 0.42 -16.28 12.78
C HIS A 83 0.27 -16.83 11.36
N ILE A 84 1.16 -16.47 10.43
CA ILE A 84 1.14 -16.93 9.04
C ILE A 84 2.51 -17.56 8.67
N PRO A 85 2.89 -18.66 9.33
CA PRO A 85 4.17 -19.32 9.07
C PRO A 85 4.23 -19.81 7.61
N GLY A 86 5.28 -19.44 6.89
CA GLY A 86 5.50 -19.85 5.50
C GLY A 86 4.98 -18.87 4.43
N ARG A 87 4.45 -17.70 4.82
CA ARG A 87 4.16 -16.62 3.86
C ARG A 87 5.47 -16.24 3.14
N LYS A 88 5.52 -16.47 1.83
CA LYS A 88 6.71 -16.26 0.98
C LYS A 88 7.06 -14.79 0.77
N TRP A 89 6.11 -13.89 1.02
CA TRP A 89 6.21 -12.46 0.74
C TRP A 89 5.97 -11.70 2.04
N GLN A 90 7.02 -11.06 2.55
CA GLN A 90 6.96 -10.14 3.67
C GLN A 90 7.24 -8.75 3.11
N ALA A 91 6.17 -7.99 2.89
CA ALA A 91 6.26 -6.59 2.53
C ALA A 91 6.37 -5.80 3.84
N PRO A 92 7.50 -5.13 4.14
CA PRO A 92 7.61 -4.31 5.34
C PRO A 92 6.50 -3.27 5.35
N ARG A 93 5.78 -3.17 6.47
CA ARG A 93 4.67 -2.23 6.61
C ARG A 93 5.17 -0.90 7.15
N TYR A 94 4.63 0.19 6.62
CA TYR A 94 4.95 1.55 7.05
C TYR A 94 3.68 2.36 7.31
N ALA A 95 3.75 3.20 8.33
CA ALA A 95 2.82 4.31 8.52
C ALA A 95 3.48 5.60 8.05
N VAL A 96 2.75 6.36 7.24
CA VAL A 96 3.09 7.75 6.87
C VAL A 96 2.13 8.65 7.63
N THR A 97 2.66 9.52 8.49
CA THR A 97 1.85 10.49 9.26
C THR A 97 2.16 11.90 8.81
N ALA A 98 1.16 12.78 8.86
CA ALA A 98 1.34 14.19 8.55
C ALA A 98 0.27 15.05 9.23
N THR A 99 0.50 16.36 9.27
CA THR A 99 -0.41 17.35 9.86
C THR A 99 -1.12 18.14 8.76
N CYS A 100 -2.44 18.30 8.87
CA CYS A 100 -3.18 19.21 7.99
C CYS A 100 -2.87 20.68 8.37
N PRO A 101 -2.52 21.54 7.40
CA PRO A 101 -2.48 22.97 7.64
C PRO A 101 -3.90 23.46 8.01
N THR A 102 -3.98 24.32 9.02
CA THR A 102 -5.24 24.95 9.48
C THR A 102 -5.75 25.99 8.52
#